data_AF-A0A061F0X8-F1
#
_entry.id   AF-A0A061F0X8-F1
#
_cell.length_a   1.000
_cell.length_b   1.000
_cell.length_c   1.000
_cell.angle_alpha   90.00
_cell.angle_beta   90.00
_cell.angle_gamma   90.00
#
_symmetry.space_group_name_H-M   'P 1'
#
loop_
_entity.id
_entity.type
_entity.pdbx_description
1 polymer ?
#
loop_
_entity_poly.entity_id
_entity_poly.type
_entity_poly.pdbx_seq_one_letter_code
_entity_poly.pdbx_strand_id
1 'polypeptide(L)' 'MNKTLVKMARCLLIGKGLPTRFWAEALNTAVNLLNYLPTKALESKSAFKA' A
#
# COMPACT_ATOMS: atom_id res chain seq x y z
N MET A 1 0.12 -0.26 -11.70
CA MET A 1 0.36 -0.59 -10.28
C MET A 1 0.52 0.64 -9.38
N ASN A 2 1.43 1.59 -9.70
CA ASN A 2 1.77 2.69 -8.79
C ASN A 2 0.62 3.66 -8.45
N LYS A 3 -0.32 3.89 -9.38
CA LYS A 3 -1.51 4.74 -9.11
C LYS A 3 -2.43 4.15 -8.03
N THR A 4 -2.59 2.82 -7.97
CA THR A 4 -3.43 2.15 -6.97
C THR A 4 -2.84 2.27 -5.57
N LEU A 5 -1.51 2.11 -5.46
CA LEU A 5 -0.76 2.29 -4.21
C LEU A 5 -0.91 3.71 -3.64
N VAL A 6 -0.71 4.73 -4.48
CA VAL A 6 -0.84 6.13 -4.07
C VAL A 6 -2.28 6.45 -3.63
N LYS A 7 -3.29 5.92 -4.34
CA LYS A 7 -4.69 6.09 -3.94
C LYS A 7 -4.99 5.44 -2.59
N MET A 8 -4.47 4.23 -2.32
CA MET A 8 -4.67 3.59 -1.03
C MET A 8 -3.92 4.26 0.11
N ALA A 9 -2.66 4.65 -0.08
CA ALA A 9 -1.92 5.41 0.92
C ALA A 9 -2.64 6.73 1.27
N ARG A 10 -3.17 7.43 0.26
CA ARG A 10 -3.98 8.64 0.47
C ARG A 10 -5.28 8.35 1.21
N CYS A 11 -6.00 7.27 0.86
CA CYS A 11 -7.20 6.84 1.59
C CYS A 11 -6.90 6.46 3.03
N LEU A 12 -5.78 5.80 3.31
CA LEU A 12 -5.35 5.44 4.67
C LEU A 12 -5.09 6.68 5.52
N LEU A 13 -4.41 7.68 4.97
CA LEU A 13 -4.15 8.94 5.66
C LEU A 13 -5.43 9.73 5.91
N ILE A 14 -6.25 9.93 4.87
CA ILE A 14 -7.52 10.68 4.99
C ILE A 14 -8.49 9.96 5.93
N GLY A 15 -8.66 8.66 5.76
CA GLY A 15 -9.60 7.85 6.57
C GLY A 15 -9.21 7.75 8.04
N LYS A 16 -7.93 7.95 8.38
CA LYS A 16 -7.44 8.00 9.76
C LYS A 16 -7.13 9.40 10.26
N GLY A 17 -7.35 10.44 9.44
CA GLY A 17 -7.00 11.82 9.78
C GLY A 17 -5.51 12.02 10.08
N LEU A 18 -4.64 11.21 9.47
CA LEU A 18 -3.21 11.22 9.74
C LEU A 18 -2.51 12.33 8.94
N PRO A 19 -1.57 13.07 9.56
CA PRO A 19 -0.77 14.06 8.87
C PRO A 19 0.15 13.40 7.83
N THR A 20 0.51 14.15 6.79
CA THR A 20 1.29 13.65 5.63
C THR A 20 2.68 13.14 5.99
N ARG A 21 3.20 13.43 7.18
CA ARG A 21 4.45 12.84 7.71
C ARG A 21 4.41 11.30 7.74
N PHE A 22 3.21 10.72 7.89
CA PHE A 22 3.00 9.27 7.89
C PHE A 22 2.90 8.67 6.48
N TRP A 23 3.27 9.40 5.43
CA TRP A 23 3.18 8.94 4.04
C TRP A 23 3.96 7.65 3.78
N ALA A 24 5.15 7.50 4.37
CA ALA A 24 5.97 6.28 4.25
C ALA A 24 5.28 5.06 4.88
N GLU A 25 4.71 5.20 6.08
CA GLU A 25 3.96 4.12 6.76
C GLU A 25 2.65 3.79 6.04
N ALA A 26 1.95 4.80 5.52
CA ALA A 26 0.74 4.60 4.73
C ALA A 26 1.03 3.86 3.41
N LEU A 27 2.16 4.16 2.75
CA LEU A 27 2.61 3.41 1.58
C LEU A 27 2.98 1.98 1.94
N ASN A 28 3.74 1.76 3.01
CA ASN A 28 4.12 0.42 3.44
C ASN A 28 2.88 -0.43 3.78
N THR A 29 1.91 0.16 4.46
CA THR A 29 0.62 -0.48 4.77
C THR A 29 -0.18 -0.78 3.49
N ALA A 30 -0.19 0.12 2.51
CA ALA A 30 -0.86 -0.10 1.23
C ALA A 30 -0.19 -1.22 0.40
N VAL A 31 1.14 -1.31 0.43
CA VAL A 31 1.90 -2.43 -0.18
C VAL A 31 1.58 -3.73 0.54
N ASN A 32 1.61 -3.73 1.87
CA ASN A 32 1.27 -4.90 2.67
C ASN A 32 -0.15 -5.37 2.38
N LEU A 33 -1.13 -4.46 2.32
CA LEU A 33 -2.52 -4.78 1.99
C LEU A 33 -2.70 -5.37 0.58
N LEU A 34 -1.96 -4.86 -0.41
CA LEU A 34 -1.95 -5.41 -1.77
C LEU A 34 -1.28 -6.76 -1.87
N ASN A 35 -0.27 -7.00 -1.03
CA ASN A 35 0.44 -8.27 -0.97
C ASN A 35 -0.39 -9.33 -0.22
N TYR A 36 -1.23 -8.91 0.72
CA TYR A 36 -2.05 -9.79 1.55
C TYR A 36 -3.40 -10.13 0.91
N LEU A 37 -4.03 -9.17 0.21
CA LEU A 37 -5.19 -9.45 -0.60
C LEU A 37 -4.67 -10.10 -1.88
N PRO A 38 -5.00 -11.36 -2.18
CA PRO A 38 -4.59 -12.00 -3.42
C PRO A 38 -5.42 -11.39 -4.55
N THR A 39 -5.10 -10.15 -4.94
CA THR A 39 -5.46 -9.67 -6.26
C THR A 39 -4.71 -10.57 -7.23
N LYS A 40 -5.45 -11.50 -7.84
CA LYS A 40 -5.07 -12.50 -8.87
C LYS A 40 -4.21 -11.99 -10.05
N ALA A 41 -3.67 -10.78 -9.99
CA ALA A 41 -2.88 -10.13 -11.02
C ALA A 41 -1.39 -9.94 -10.67
N LEU A 42 -0.90 -10.40 -9.50
CA LEU A 42 0.50 -10.19 -9.08
C LEU A 42 1.29 -11.47 -8.72
N GLU A 43 0.97 -12.59 -9.33
CA GLU A 43 1.75 -13.86 -9.28
C GLU A 43 3.19 -13.76 -9.87
N SER A 44 3.85 -12.58 -9.86
CA SER A 44 5.15 -12.40 -10.52
C SER A 44 6.19 -11.56 -9.77
N LYS A 45 5.85 -10.81 -8.71
CA LYS A 45 6.86 -10.02 -7.98
C LYS A 45 6.63 -9.99 -6.47
N SER A 46 6.48 -11.16 -5.87
CA SER A 46 6.80 -11.31 -4.45
C SER A 46 8.30 -11.54 -4.34
N ALA A 47 9.04 -10.45 -4.14
CA ALA A 47 10.41 -10.49 -3.67
C ALA A 47 10.53 -9.53 -2.47
N PHE A 48 9.75 -9.81 -1.42
CA PHE A 48 10.12 -9.37 -0.09
C PHE A 48 11.10 -10.41 0.46
N LYS A 49 12.38 -10.19 0.17
CA LYS A 49 13.48 -10.95 0.77
C LYS A 49 13.70 -10.39 2.17
N ALA A 50 13.47 -11.25 3.17
CA ALA A 50 13.87 -11.03 4.56
C ALA A 50 15.40 -10.98 4.70
#